data_AF-A0A2W5SUQ7-F1
#
_entry.id   AF-A0A2W5SUQ7-F1
#
_cell.length_a   1.000
_cell.length_b   1.000
_cell.length_c   1.000
_cell.angle_alpha   90.00
_cell.angle_beta   90.00
_cell.angle_gamma   90.00
#
_symmetry.space_group_name_H-M   'P 1'
#
loop_
_entity.id
_entity.type
_entity.pdbx_description
1 polymer ?
#
loop_
_entity_poly.entity_id
_entity_poly.type
_entity_poly.pdbx_seq_one_letter_code
_entity_poly.pdbx_strand_id
1 'polypeptide(L)' 'MTGILVAGTSSDAGKSLVVTALCRVARRRGIDVVPFKAQNMSNNSMVCADGSEIGRAQYLQAT' A
#
# COMPACT_ATOMS: atom_id res chain seq x y z
N MET A 1 -18.05 -4.33 0.31
CA MET A 1 -16.71 -3.72 0.33
C MET A 1 -16.27 -3.54 -1.11
N THR A 2 -15.93 -2.31 -1.51
CA THR A 2 -15.49 -2.01 -2.89
C THR A 2 -13.97 -1.99 -2.92
N GLY A 3 -13.35 -2.66 -3.90
CA GLY A 3 -11.90 -2.77 -4.02
C GLY A 3 -11.41 -2.31 -5.40
N ILE A 4 -10.21 -1.74 -5.43
CA ILE A 4 -9.51 -1.37 -6.67
C ILE A 4 -8.18 -2.13 -6.70
N LEU A 5 -7.96 -2.92 -7.75
CA LEU A 5 -6.68 -3.57 -8.00
C LEU A 5 -5.78 -2.65 -8.84
N VAL A 6 -4.60 -2.34 -8.31
CA VAL A 6 -3.55 -1.64 -9.06
C VAL A 6 -2.50 -2.65 -9.50
N ALA A 7 -2.50 -2.99 -10.79
CA ALA A 7 -1.57 -3.92 -11.41
C ALA A 7 -0.54 -3.20 -12.30
N GLY A 8 0.49 -3.92 -12.74
CA GLY A 8 1.50 -3.40 -13.66
C GLY A 8 2.22 -4.56 -14.35
N THR A 9 2.81 -4.29 -15.52
CA THR A 9 3.38 -5.31 -16.42
C THR A 9 4.81 -5.72 -16.07
N SER A 10 5.44 -5.02 -15.12
CA SER A 10 6.78 -5.32 -14.63
C SER A 10 6.93 -5.02 -13.14
N SER A 11 8.02 -5.53 -12.55
CA SER A 11 8.54 -5.03 -11.28
C SER A 11 8.93 -3.57 -11.39
N ASP A 12 8.87 -2.83 -10.28
CA ASP A 12 9.26 -1.41 -10.21
C ASP A 12 8.52 -0.42 -11.12
N ALA A 13 7.43 -0.85 -11.78
CA ALA A 13 6.52 -0.01 -12.56
C ALA A 13 5.78 1.11 -11.75
N GLY A 14 6.19 1.39 -10.50
CA GLY A 14 5.60 2.45 -9.69
C GLY A 14 4.29 2.11 -8.98
N LYS A 15 3.82 0.85 -9.05
CA LYS A 15 2.54 0.40 -8.43
C LYS A 15 2.36 0.87 -6.98
N SER A 16 3.39 0.72 -6.15
CA SER A 16 3.30 1.11 -4.73
C SER A 16 3.13 2.62 -4.53
N LEU A 17 3.78 3.44 -5.37
CA LEU A 17 3.64 4.90 -5.31
C LEU A 17 2.25 5.34 -5.79
N VAL A 18 1.73 4.72 -6.85
CA VAL A 18 0.36 4.97 -7.34
C VAL A 18 -0.65 4.63 -6.26
N VAL A 19 -0.55 3.46 -5.60
CA VAL A 19 -1.43 3.09 -4.49
C VAL A 19 -1.34 4.10 -3.35
N THR A 20 -0.13 4.53 -2.97
CA THR A 20 0.09 5.54 -1.92
C THR A 20 -0.60 6.87 -2.27
N ALA A 21 -0.50 7.32 -3.52
CA ALA A 21 -1.16 8.54 -3.99
C ALA A 21 -2.69 8.43 -3.97
N LEU A 22 -3.23 7.27 -4.39
CA LEU A 22 -4.68 7.02 -4.35
C LEU A 22 -5.21 7.01 -2.92
N CYS A 23 -4.52 6.33 -1.99
CA CYS A 23 -4.86 6.34 -0.56
C CYS A 23 -4.83 7.76 0.01
N ARG A 24 -3.80 8.55 -0.31
CA ARG A 24 -3.69 9.96 0.08
C ARG A 24 -4.88 10.79 -0.41
N VAL A 25 -5.26 10.65 -1.68
CA VAL A 25 -6.36 11.41 -2.28
C VAL A 25 -7.71 10.99 -1.68
N ALA A 26 -7.96 9.69 -1.53
CA ALA A 26 -9.18 9.19 -0.90
C ALA A 26 -9.34 9.74 0.52
N ARG A 27 -8.27 9.66 1.33
CA ARG A 27 -8.27 10.19 2.69
C ARG A 27 -8.50 11.70 2.74
N ARG A 28 -7.89 12.48 1.84
CA ARG A 28 -8.14 13.93 1.71
C ARG A 28 -9.59 14.28 1.32
N ARG A 29 -10.30 13.33 0.70
CA ARG A 29 -11.72 13.46 0.35
C ARG A 29 -12.66 12.93 1.44
N GLY A 30 -12.15 12.53 2.60
CA GLY A 30 -12.95 11.96 3.70
C GLY A 30 -13.44 10.53 3.43
N ILE A 31 -12.80 9.82 2.50
CA ILE A 31 -13.14 8.42 2.19
C ILE A 31 -12.21 7.52 3.01
N ASP A 32 -12.80 6.61 3.78
CA ASP A 32 -12.06 5.56 4.47
C ASP A 32 -11.44 4.60 3.44
N VAL A 33 -10.13 4.43 3.54
CA VAL A 33 -9.33 3.62 2.61
C VAL A 33 -8.30 2.82 3.38
N VAL A 34 -8.11 1.57 2.98
CA VAL A 34 -7.09 0.68 3.54
C VAL A 34 -6.33 0.02 2.38
N PRO A 35 -4.99 0.12 2.34
CA PRO A 35 -4.19 -0.57 1.33
C PRO A 35 -4.02 -2.05 1.67
N PHE A 36 -3.99 -2.88 0.63
CA PHE A 36 -3.69 -4.31 0.75
C PHE A 36 -2.66 -4.73 -0.31
N LYS A 37 -1.61 -5.43 0.10
CA LYS A 37 -0.58 -5.95 -0.79
C LYS A 37 -0.70 -7.47 -0.88
N ALA A 38 -1.24 -7.95 -2.01
CA ALA A 38 -1.56 -9.37 -2.21
C ALA A 38 -0.35 -10.32 -2.11
N GLN A 39 0.84 -9.85 -2.49
CA GLN A 39 2.07 -10.63 -2.38
C GLN A 39 3.24 -9.72 -1.98
N ASN A 40 4.00 -10.16 -0.97
CA ASN A 40 5.29 -9.59 -0.64
C ASN A 40 6.39 -10.57 -1.06
N MET A 41 7.20 -10.21 -2.06
CA MET A 41 8.34 -11.01 -2.55
C MET A 41 9.68 -10.56 -1.98
N SER A 42 9.69 -9.61 -1.03
CA SER A 42 10.92 -9.09 -0.44
C SER A 42 10.91 -9.24 1.08
N ASN A 43 12.07 -9.52 1.65
CA ASN A 43 12.30 -9.50 3.10
C ASN A 43 12.49 -8.05 3.64
N ASN A 44 12.05 -7.05 2.89
CA ASN A 44 12.14 -5.64 3.27
C ASN A 44 10.90 -5.27 4.10
N SER A 45 10.92 -5.59 5.40
CA SER A 45 9.84 -5.30 6.35
C SER A 45 10.02 -3.94 7.04
N MET A 46 8.97 -3.50 7.73
CA MET A 46 8.91 -2.33 8.60
C MET A 46 8.06 -2.68 9.82
N VAL A 47 8.51 -2.25 11.00
CA VAL A 47 7.78 -2.42 12.26
C VAL A 47 6.68 -1.37 12.37
N CYS A 48 5.46 -1.82 12.62
CA CYS A 48 4.28 -1.02 12.88
C CYS A 48 4.27 -0.48 14.31
N ALA A 49 3.39 0.49 14.59
CA ALA A 49 3.26 1.08 15.92
C ALA A 49 2.81 0.08 17.01
N ASP A 50 2.14 -1.01 16.61
CA ASP A 50 1.71 -2.10 17.49
C ASP A 50 2.77 -3.22 17.63
N GLY A 51 3.96 -3.04 17.07
CA GLY A 51 5.04 -4.03 17.07
C GLY A 51 4.87 -5.15 16.03
N SER A 52 3.80 -5.16 15.24
CA SER A 52 3.67 -6.06 14.09
C SER A 52 4.64 -5.68 12.97
N GLU A 53 4.88 -6.59 12.03
CA GLU A 53 5.72 -6.31 10.85
C GLU A 53 4.93 -6.48 9.55
N ILE A 54 5.09 -5.52 8.65
CA ILE A 54 4.55 -5.57 7.28
C ILE A 54 5.63 -5.19 6.28
N GLY A 55 5.44 -5.53 5.00
CA GLY A 55 6.37 -5.11 3.95
C GLY A 55 6.47 -3.58 3.88
N ARG A 56 7.69 -3.02 3.74
CA ARG A 56 7.95 -1.57 3.71
C ARG A 56 7.11 -0.84 2.65
N ALA A 57 6.83 -1.49 1.52
CA ALA A 57 5.96 -0.95 0.49
C ALA A 57 4.49 -0.83 0.95
N GLN A 58 3.99 -1.78 1.74
CA GLN A 58 2.65 -1.71 2.32
C GLN A 58 2.59 -0.70 3.46
N TYR A 59 3.65 -0.63 4.27
CA TYR A 59 3.78 0.41 5.29
C TYR A 59 3.69 1.81 4.68
N LEU A 60 4.43 2.08 3.60
CA LEU A 60 4.36 3.35 2.88
C LEU A 60 2.95 3.66 2.32
N GLN A 61 2.20 2.66 1.90
CA GLN A 61 0.84 2.85 1.40
C GLN A 61 -0.15 3.19 2.52
N ALA A 62 0.14 2.75 3.76
CA ALA A 62 -0.71 2.91 4.93
C ALA A 62 -0.45 4.22 5.71
N THR A 63 0.64 4.93 5.41
CA THR A 63 0.96 6.27 5.94
C THR A 63 0.34 7.40 5.12
#